data_AF-H2XT22-F1
#
_entry.id   AF-H2XT22-F1
#
_cell.length_a   1.000
_cell.length_b   1.000
_cell.length_c   1.000
_cell.angle_alpha   90.00
_cell.angle_beta   90.00
_cell.angle_gamma   90.00
#
_symmetry.space_group_name_H-M   'P 1'
#
loop_
_entity.id
_entity.type
_entity.pdbx_description
1 polymer ?
#
loop_
_entity_poly.entity_id
_entity_poly.type
_entity_poly.pdbx_seq_one_letter_code
_entity_poly.pdbx_strand_id
1 'polypeptide(L)'
;KFMEFNGVENHDDFYTRFGSTPHVQDQRGYYIIYESALIELKELEKELLLMASQFIHKDTERVQRRHEAPGEVDIASYGHREIDRFAVILDMWTCELNFLVNKRKLLDCYLEAYQNTFDPVERQDITQILTDILHQRPRYDFTHDYFIRVYRNECACLRLRTLLLTQILSSHIDDCRTYVKQVTRPNHMLGMPLSIPNKQEIALNLSKPALKHLDMVEFHPTLGVAANRVYEALRGTMHDLEQTYRPTCMSEHINLEKQALELAQREWNGMLDIGASYPAQIQKDLFCDAFVEVPSLVCDAVQAVLAQEIENSATKIADSRSVAMETWKKSLEVILLRHRLIEAAGETEILARLYKQASSEMGFEEFHMYLRLVQFEFANRKEKVDPHPSTITNFIPDDISADRFIPQHMLLAIQEMDENHLPKFSFRTRESFIQFVDSDSCLENMRVVVACQVTHKNALTVAITQ
;
A
#
# COMPACT_ATOMS: atom_id res chain seq x y z
N LYS A 1 8.44 -4.96 39.77
CA LYS A 1 8.34 -4.03 40.92
C LYS A 1 7.99 -2.67 40.34
N PHE A 2 6.81 -2.18 40.68
CA PHE A 2 6.19 -0.98 40.16
C PHE A 2 6.95 0.27 40.66
N MET A 3 7.15 1.28 39.81
CA MET A 3 7.61 2.60 40.26
C MET A 3 6.39 3.37 40.74
N GLU A 4 6.02 3.20 42.01
CA GLU A 4 5.08 4.09 42.69
C GLU A 4 5.82 5.39 43.00
N PHE A 5 5.58 6.44 42.22
CA PHE A 5 6.04 7.78 42.58
C PHE A 5 5.06 8.33 43.63
N ASN A 6 5.55 8.57 44.85
CA ASN A 6 4.76 9.20 45.91
C ASN A 6 4.20 10.54 45.42
N GLY A 7 2.88 10.65 45.35
CA GLY A 7 2.17 11.88 45.00
C GLY A 7 1.60 11.96 43.58
N VAL A 8 1.74 10.90 42.76
CA VAL A 8 1.06 10.80 41.46
C VAL A 8 0.14 9.58 41.50
N GLU A 9 -1.18 9.82 41.62
CA GLU A 9 -2.18 8.76 41.42
C GLU A 9 -2.26 8.45 39.92
N ASN A 10 -1.89 7.23 39.54
CA ASN A 10 -2.07 6.77 38.19
C ASN A 10 -3.54 6.38 38.00
N HIS A 11 -4.25 7.08 37.12
CA HIS A 11 -5.66 6.81 36.81
C HIS A 11 -5.85 5.90 35.58
N ASP A 12 -4.75 5.45 34.98
CA ASP A 12 -4.78 4.62 33.78
C ASP A 12 -4.93 3.13 34.12
N ASP A 13 -5.70 2.43 33.29
CA ASP A 13 -5.80 0.97 33.33
C ASP A 13 -4.58 0.32 32.66
N PHE A 14 -4.16 -0.83 33.19
CA PHE A 14 -3.00 -1.58 32.69
C PHE A 14 -3.42 -2.79 31.86
N TYR A 15 -2.66 -3.04 30.79
CA TYR A 15 -2.90 -4.17 29.90
C TYR A 15 -1.76 -5.18 30.04
N THR A 16 -2.09 -6.36 30.53
CA THR A 16 -1.17 -7.51 30.58
C THR A 16 -1.62 -8.58 29.60
N ARG A 17 -0.68 -9.41 29.12
CA ARG A 17 -1.01 -10.57 28.27
C ARG A 17 -0.60 -11.85 28.97
N PHE A 18 -1.55 -12.79 29.08
CA PHE A 18 -1.26 -14.18 29.37
C PHE A 18 -1.48 -14.98 28.08
N GLY A 19 -0.40 -15.40 27.44
CA GLY A 19 -0.44 -15.96 26.09
C GLY A 19 -0.99 -14.95 25.07
N SER A 20 -2.06 -15.31 24.36
CA SER A 20 -2.75 -14.42 23.41
C SER A 20 -3.82 -13.52 24.05
N THR A 21 -4.20 -13.79 25.31
CA THR A 21 -5.38 -13.18 25.93
C THR A 21 -5.00 -11.90 26.69
N PRO A 22 -5.57 -10.73 26.31
CA PRO A 22 -5.38 -9.49 27.05
C PRO A 22 -6.15 -9.54 28.37
N HIS A 23 -5.52 -9.05 29.43
CA HIS A 23 -6.12 -8.85 30.73
C HIS A 23 -5.96 -7.38 31.11
N VAL A 24 -7.07 -6.77 31.50
CA VAL A 24 -7.09 -5.37 31.95
C VAL A 24 -7.05 -5.37 33.47
N GLN A 25 -6.19 -4.54 34.04
CA GLN A 25 -6.09 -4.31 35.47
C GLN A 25 -6.40 -2.84 35.77
N ASP A 26 -7.14 -2.59 36.83
CA ASP A 26 -7.37 -1.23 37.32
C ASP A 26 -6.08 -0.63 37.91
N GLN A 27 -6.15 0.65 38.28
CA GLN A 27 -5.06 1.37 38.97
C GLN A 27 -4.51 0.68 40.23
N ARG A 28 -5.25 -0.27 40.82
CA ARG A 28 -4.86 -1.02 42.04
C ARG A 28 -4.36 -2.44 41.72
N GLY A 29 -4.30 -2.81 40.44
CA GLY A 29 -3.86 -4.12 39.96
C GLY A 29 -4.94 -5.20 39.98
N TYR A 30 -6.21 -4.87 40.23
CA TYR A 30 -7.32 -5.83 40.15
C TYR A 30 -7.75 -6.04 38.70
N TYR A 31 -8.00 -7.30 38.32
CA TYR A 31 -8.53 -7.60 37.01
C TYR A 31 -9.95 -7.07 36.85
N ILE A 32 -10.20 -6.32 35.78
CA ILE A 32 -11.49 -5.73 35.46
C ILE A 32 -11.95 -6.12 34.06
N ILE A 33 -13.27 -6.09 33.86
CA ILE A 33 -13.92 -6.19 32.55
C ILE A 33 -14.87 -5.00 32.46
N TYR A 34 -14.78 -4.24 31.37
CA TYR A 34 -15.66 -3.10 31.15
C TYR A 34 -17.11 -3.55 30.96
N GLU A 35 -18.04 -2.79 31.54
CA GLU A 35 -19.48 -3.07 31.41
C GLU A 35 -19.92 -3.09 29.94
N SER A 36 -19.41 -2.17 29.11
CA SER A 36 -19.67 -2.15 27.67
C SER A 36 -19.30 -3.47 26.99
N ALA A 37 -18.18 -4.09 27.38
CA ALA A 37 -17.77 -5.38 26.82
C ALA A 37 -18.73 -6.51 27.22
N LEU A 38 -19.32 -6.45 28.43
CA LEU A 38 -20.34 -7.41 28.86
C LEU A 38 -21.67 -7.20 28.11
N ILE A 39 -22.03 -5.96 27.80
CA ILE A 39 -23.22 -5.63 27.01
C ILE A 39 -23.06 -6.15 25.58
N GLU A 40 -21.94 -5.81 24.93
CA GLU A 40 -21.63 -6.28 23.58
C GLU A 40 -21.58 -7.81 23.48
N LEU A 41 -21.02 -8.50 24.49
CA LEU A 41 -21.00 -9.96 24.52
C LEU A 41 -22.42 -10.56 24.55
N LYS A 42 -23.35 -9.96 25.31
CA LYS A 42 -24.74 -10.41 25.37
C LYS A 42 -25.49 -10.16 24.07
N GLU A 43 -25.19 -9.07 23.37
CA GLU A 43 -25.76 -8.79 22.05
C GLU A 43 -25.23 -9.78 21.01
N LEU A 44 -23.91 -9.99 21.00
CA LEU A 44 -23.26 -10.97 20.14
C LEU A 44 -23.80 -12.39 20.35
N GLU A 45 -23.98 -12.81 21.61
CA GLU A 45 -24.56 -14.11 21.93
C GLU A 45 -25.95 -14.29 21.29
N LYS A 46 -26.81 -13.27 21.34
CA LYS A 46 -28.13 -13.32 20.69
C LYS A 46 -28.01 -13.45 19.17
N GLU A 47 -27.12 -12.70 18.53
CA GLU A 47 -26.89 -12.76 17.09
C GLU A 47 -26.37 -14.13 16.65
N LEU A 48 -25.38 -14.68 17.35
CA LEU A 48 -24.81 -16.00 17.07
C LEU A 48 -25.85 -17.11 17.24
N LEU A 49 -26.71 -17.02 18.26
CA LEU A 49 -27.81 -17.98 18.46
C LEU A 49 -28.85 -17.93 17.34
N LEU A 50 -29.21 -16.73 16.86
CA LEU A 50 -30.13 -16.57 15.73
C LEU A 50 -29.53 -17.20 14.47
N MET A 51 -28.26 -16.92 14.19
CA MET A 51 -27.58 -17.46 13.02
C MET A 51 -27.43 -18.98 13.10
N ALA A 52 -27.01 -19.52 14.25
CA ALA A 52 -26.93 -20.96 14.49
C ALA A 52 -28.29 -21.64 14.27
N SER A 53 -29.37 -21.05 14.78
CA SER A 53 -30.74 -21.56 14.62
C SER A 53 -31.16 -21.63 13.15
N GLN A 54 -30.78 -20.65 12.34
CA GLN A 54 -31.08 -20.64 10.91
C GLN A 54 -30.37 -21.76 10.16
N PHE A 55 -29.09 -22.02 10.45
CA PHE A 55 -28.35 -23.12 9.80
C PHE A 55 -28.84 -24.50 10.26
N ILE A 56 -29.18 -24.65 11.55
CA ILE A 56 -29.83 -25.87 12.07
C ILE A 56 -31.17 -26.11 11.36
N HIS A 57 -31.99 -25.06 11.21
CA HIS A 57 -33.28 -25.16 10.53
C HIS A 57 -33.13 -25.56 9.06
N LYS A 58 -32.20 -24.91 8.34
CA LYS A 58 -31.92 -25.19 6.93
C LYS A 58 -31.48 -26.65 6.71
N ASP A 59 -30.68 -27.20 7.61
CA ASP A 59 -30.24 -28.60 7.51
C ASP A 59 -31.38 -29.57 7.86
N THR A 60 -32.22 -29.20 8.84
CA THR A 60 -33.44 -29.96 9.18
C THR A 60 -34.41 -30.05 7.99
N GLU A 61 -34.65 -28.95 7.26
CA GLU A 61 -35.49 -28.95 6.06
C GLU A 61 -34.92 -29.81 4.92
N ARG A 62 -33.59 -29.81 4.76
CA ARG A 62 -32.91 -30.62 3.73
C ARG A 62 -33.05 -32.11 4.01
N VAL A 63 -32.92 -32.50 5.27
CA VAL A 63 -33.15 -33.88 5.71
C VAL A 63 -34.59 -34.27 5.42
N GLN A 64 -35.58 -33.40 5.71
CA GLN A 64 -36.99 -33.67 5.40
C GLN A 64 -37.27 -33.86 3.89
N ARG A 65 -36.75 -32.97 3.03
CA ARG A 65 -36.95 -33.05 1.57
C ARG A 65 -36.34 -34.28 0.91
N ARG A 66 -35.25 -34.85 1.47
CA ARG A 66 -34.63 -36.09 0.94
C ARG A 66 -35.52 -37.33 1.14
N HIS A 67 -36.49 -37.29 2.04
CA HIS A 67 -37.36 -38.42 2.39
C HIS A 67 -38.78 -38.34 1.80
N GLU A 68 -39.10 -37.30 1.01
CA GLU A 68 -40.36 -37.23 0.24
C GLU A 68 -40.30 -38.00 -1.10
N ALA A 69 -39.19 -38.70 -1.39
CA ALA A 69 -39.15 -39.70 -2.47
C ALA A 69 -40.05 -40.89 -2.10
N PRO A 70 -40.91 -41.40 -3.01
CA PRO A 70 -41.97 -42.34 -2.63
C PRO A 70 -41.39 -43.74 -2.35
N GLY A 71 -41.23 -44.07 -1.07
CA GLY A 71 -40.89 -45.43 -0.61
C GLY A 71 -40.56 -45.48 0.88
N GLU A 72 -41.44 -46.12 1.66
CA GLU A 72 -41.32 -46.53 3.07
C GLU A 72 -40.74 -45.54 4.10
N VAL A 73 -41.60 -45.14 5.05
CA VAL A 73 -41.20 -44.38 6.24
C VAL A 73 -40.44 -45.29 7.20
N ASP A 74 -39.11 -45.24 7.15
CA ASP A 74 -38.26 -45.88 8.16
C ASP A 74 -38.26 -45.07 9.46
N ILE A 75 -38.92 -45.59 10.50
CA ILE A 75 -39.02 -45.01 11.85
C ILE A 75 -37.65 -45.00 12.54
N ALA A 76 -36.71 -45.89 12.18
CA ALA A 76 -35.34 -45.89 12.72
C ALA A 76 -34.51 -44.71 12.17
N SER A 77 -34.73 -44.31 10.91
CA SER A 77 -34.18 -43.06 10.34
C SER A 77 -34.73 -41.79 11.00
N TYR A 78 -35.83 -41.88 11.76
CA TYR A 78 -36.40 -40.78 12.53
C TYR A 78 -35.64 -40.50 13.83
N GLY A 79 -35.03 -41.53 14.42
CA GLY A 79 -34.32 -41.47 15.72
C GLY A 79 -32.84 -41.07 15.65
N HIS A 80 -32.25 -40.96 14.46
CA HIS A 80 -30.86 -40.54 14.25
C HIS A 80 -30.74 -39.15 13.56
N ARG A 81 -31.76 -38.30 13.69
CA ARG A 81 -31.92 -37.00 13.00
C ARG A 81 -31.34 -35.79 13.73
N GLU A 82 -30.57 -36.01 14.79
CA GLU A 82 -30.16 -34.91 15.68
C GLU A 82 -28.93 -34.21 15.11
N ILE A 83 -29.14 -33.03 14.52
CA ILE A 83 -28.07 -32.06 14.30
C ILE A 83 -27.42 -31.79 15.65
N ASP A 84 -26.12 -32.02 15.76
CA ASP A 84 -25.36 -31.75 16.99
C ASP A 84 -25.30 -30.24 17.23
N ARG A 85 -26.27 -29.75 18.01
CA ARG A 85 -26.40 -28.33 18.34
C ARG A 85 -25.20 -27.83 19.15
N PHE A 86 -24.59 -28.70 19.96
CA PHE A 86 -23.40 -28.33 20.73
C PHE A 86 -22.21 -28.12 19.81
N ALA A 87 -22.03 -28.97 18.80
CA ALA A 87 -21.02 -28.77 17.77
C ALA A 87 -21.25 -27.46 16.99
N VAL A 88 -22.49 -27.17 16.57
CA VAL A 88 -22.80 -25.92 15.86
C VAL A 88 -22.48 -24.68 16.70
N ILE A 89 -22.84 -24.69 17.99
CA ILE A 89 -22.54 -23.58 18.90
C ILE A 89 -21.03 -23.44 19.13
N LEU A 90 -20.32 -24.56 19.29
CA LEU A 90 -18.86 -24.57 19.46
C LEU A 90 -18.15 -24.02 18.23
N ASP A 91 -18.56 -24.45 17.03
CA ASP A 91 -18.05 -23.95 15.76
C ASP A 91 -18.27 -22.44 15.65
N MET A 92 -19.44 -21.96 16.08
CA MET A 92 -19.78 -20.54 16.04
C MET A 92 -18.86 -19.68 16.89
N TRP A 93 -18.73 -20.04 18.17
CA TRP A 93 -17.84 -19.33 19.10
C TRP A 93 -16.37 -19.42 18.67
N THR A 94 -15.95 -20.56 18.12
CA THR A 94 -14.60 -20.73 17.60
C THR A 94 -14.34 -19.82 16.40
N CYS A 95 -15.31 -19.72 15.48
CA CYS A 95 -15.21 -18.84 14.32
C CYS A 95 -15.18 -17.36 14.74
N GLU A 96 -16.05 -16.96 15.67
CA GLU A 96 -16.14 -15.58 16.16
C GLU A 96 -14.86 -15.17 16.91
N LEU A 97 -14.34 -16.05 17.78
CA LEU A 97 -13.07 -15.83 18.46
C LEU A 97 -11.93 -15.62 17.45
N ASN A 98 -11.86 -16.47 16.41
CA ASN A 98 -10.84 -16.33 15.36
C ASN A 98 -10.99 -15.01 14.61
N PHE A 99 -12.21 -14.59 14.29
CA PHE A 99 -12.47 -13.30 13.65
C PHE A 99 -11.96 -12.13 14.52
N LEU A 100 -12.34 -12.10 15.80
CA LEU A 100 -11.92 -11.05 16.75
C LEU A 100 -10.40 -11.02 16.94
N VAL A 101 -9.74 -12.17 17.01
CA VAL A 101 -8.27 -12.25 17.11
C VAL A 101 -7.59 -11.67 15.86
N ASN A 102 -8.09 -11.96 14.66
CA ASN A 102 -7.52 -11.40 13.43
C ASN A 102 -7.83 -9.90 13.30
N LYS A 103 -9.04 -9.48 13.68
CA LYS A 103 -9.44 -8.07 13.69
C LYS A 103 -8.57 -7.23 14.63
N ARG A 104 -8.28 -7.76 15.83
CA ARG A 104 -7.36 -7.12 16.77
C ARG A 104 -5.97 -6.91 16.16
N LYS A 105 -5.41 -7.89 15.46
CA LYS A 105 -4.07 -7.75 14.84
C LYS A 105 -4.03 -6.62 13.81
N LEU A 106 -5.10 -6.45 13.04
CA LEU A 106 -5.24 -5.33 12.11
C LEU A 106 -5.33 -3.99 12.85
N LEU A 107 -6.14 -3.92 13.91
CA LEU A 107 -6.26 -2.74 14.78
C LEU A 107 -4.93 -2.37 15.42
N ASP A 108 -4.17 -3.34 15.93
CA ASP A 108 -2.86 -3.11 16.56
C ASP A 108 -1.90 -2.39 15.56
N CYS A 109 -1.96 -2.69 14.26
CA CYS A 109 -1.15 -2.02 13.23
C CYS A 109 -1.54 -0.54 13.05
N TYR A 110 -2.84 -0.25 12.92
CA TYR A 110 -3.32 1.13 12.78
C TYR A 110 -3.15 1.94 14.07
N LEU A 111 -3.22 1.29 15.23
CA LEU A 111 -2.99 1.93 16.52
C LEU A 111 -1.53 2.38 16.66
N GLU A 112 -0.57 1.57 16.21
CA GLU A 112 0.84 1.98 16.16
C GLU A 112 1.08 3.16 15.19
N ALA A 113 0.40 3.17 14.05
CA ALA A 113 0.44 4.32 13.13
C ALA A 113 -0.17 5.58 13.77
N TYR A 114 -1.34 5.46 14.42
CA TYR A 114 -2.00 6.54 15.14
C TYR A 114 -1.09 7.16 16.22
N GLN A 115 -0.39 6.33 16.99
CA GLN A 115 0.50 6.78 18.07
C GLN A 115 1.72 7.56 17.57
N ASN A 116 2.14 7.31 16.33
CA ASN A 116 3.23 8.04 15.69
C ASN A 116 2.78 9.32 14.96
N THR A 117 1.46 9.49 14.75
CA THR A 117 0.91 10.59 13.97
C THR A 117 0.62 11.80 14.85
N PHE A 118 1.23 12.94 14.51
CA PHE A 118 1.06 14.20 15.26
C PHE A 118 0.10 15.18 14.60
N ASP A 119 -0.11 15.08 13.28
CA ASP A 119 -1.04 15.95 12.57
C ASP A 119 -2.50 15.62 12.95
N PRO A 120 -3.31 16.61 13.35
CA PRO A 120 -4.67 16.35 13.82
C PRO A 120 -5.61 15.83 12.72
N VAL A 121 -5.40 16.21 11.45
CA VAL A 121 -6.24 15.75 10.34
C VAL A 121 -5.94 14.28 10.04
N GLU A 122 -4.67 13.95 9.87
CA GLU A 122 -4.24 12.56 9.68
C GLU A 122 -4.65 11.67 10.85
N ARG A 123 -4.56 12.18 12.08
CA ARG A 123 -4.98 11.46 13.27
C ARG A 123 -6.49 11.21 13.27
N GLN A 124 -7.29 12.17 12.81
CA GLN A 124 -8.73 12.00 12.66
C GLN A 124 -9.05 10.92 11.62
N ASP A 125 -8.37 10.92 10.48
CA ASP A 125 -8.56 9.91 9.42
C ASP A 125 -8.27 8.49 9.93
N ILE A 126 -7.14 8.30 10.64
CA ILE A 126 -6.81 7.00 11.24
C ILE A 126 -7.82 6.61 12.33
N THR A 127 -8.33 7.58 13.09
CA THR A 127 -9.38 7.33 14.10
C THR A 127 -10.65 6.80 13.44
N GLN A 128 -11.04 7.36 12.29
CA GLN A 128 -12.19 6.87 11.54
C GLN A 128 -11.94 5.43 11.07
N ILE A 129 -10.77 5.13 10.52
CA ILE A 129 -10.39 3.77 10.09
C ILE A 129 -10.46 2.79 11.25
N LEU A 130 -9.89 3.14 12.41
CA LEU A 130 -9.95 2.33 13.62
C LEU A 130 -11.37 2.07 14.07
N THR A 131 -12.23 3.10 14.02
CA THR A 131 -13.65 3.00 14.40
C THR A 131 -14.43 2.10 13.44
N ASP A 132 -14.19 2.22 12.14
CA ASP A 132 -14.80 1.39 11.10
C ASP A 132 -14.44 -0.09 11.30
N ILE A 133 -13.15 -0.39 11.54
CA ILE A 133 -12.67 -1.76 11.80
C ILE A 133 -13.22 -2.27 13.14
N LEU A 134 -13.31 -1.42 14.16
CA LEU A 134 -13.87 -1.79 15.46
C LEU A 134 -15.35 -2.15 15.36
N HIS A 135 -16.11 -1.42 14.53
CA HIS A 135 -17.52 -1.70 14.28
C HIS A 135 -17.73 -2.89 13.33
N GLN A 136 -16.74 -3.24 12.49
CA GLN A 136 -16.84 -4.34 11.54
C GLN A 136 -17.26 -5.67 12.21
N ARG A 137 -18.28 -6.30 11.63
CA ARG A 137 -18.80 -7.63 11.93
C ARG A 137 -18.53 -8.59 10.74
N PRO A 138 -18.43 -9.90 10.96
CA PRO A 138 -18.29 -10.85 9.86
C PRO A 138 -19.53 -10.80 8.96
N ARG A 139 -19.35 -10.80 7.64
CA ARG A 139 -20.48 -10.92 6.71
C ARG A 139 -20.94 -12.37 6.67
N TYR A 140 -22.26 -12.57 6.58
CA TYR A 140 -22.87 -13.90 6.50
C TYR A 140 -23.44 -14.16 5.11
N ASP A 141 -23.39 -15.42 4.69
CA ASP A 141 -24.05 -15.87 3.48
C ASP A 141 -24.94 -17.07 3.77
N PHE A 142 -26.25 -16.84 3.77
CA PHE A 142 -27.25 -17.87 4.03
C PHE A 142 -27.55 -18.74 2.80
N THR A 143 -27.00 -18.44 1.63
CA THR A 143 -27.08 -19.35 0.47
C THR A 143 -26.27 -20.63 0.73
N HIS A 144 -25.19 -20.52 1.49
CA HIS A 144 -24.27 -21.60 1.79
C HIS A 144 -24.85 -22.64 2.74
N ASP A 145 -24.34 -23.86 2.64
CA ASP A 145 -24.77 -25.00 3.46
C ASP A 145 -24.41 -24.80 4.93
N TYR A 146 -23.25 -24.19 5.18
CA TYR A 146 -22.72 -23.96 6.53
C TYR A 146 -21.83 -22.71 6.57
N PHE A 147 -21.80 -22.02 7.71
CA PHE A 147 -21.16 -20.72 7.88
C PHE A 147 -19.62 -20.77 7.98
N ILE A 148 -19.03 -21.91 8.32
CA ILE A 148 -17.56 -22.02 8.55
C ILE A 148 -16.75 -21.50 7.36
N ARG A 149 -17.17 -21.81 6.12
CA ARG A 149 -16.41 -21.39 4.93
C ARG A 149 -16.37 -19.87 4.80
N VAL A 150 -17.49 -19.22 5.05
CA VAL A 150 -17.64 -17.76 4.99
C VAL A 150 -16.75 -17.11 6.06
N TYR A 151 -16.82 -17.59 7.30
CA TYR A 151 -15.96 -17.12 8.39
C TYR A 151 -14.46 -17.32 8.12
N ARG A 152 -14.07 -18.47 7.56
CA ARG A 152 -12.68 -18.72 7.20
C ARG A 152 -12.18 -17.74 6.15
N ASN A 153 -13.02 -17.42 5.16
CA ASN A 153 -12.67 -16.43 4.13
C ASN A 153 -12.60 -15.01 4.72
N GLU A 154 -13.51 -14.62 5.61
CA GLU A 154 -13.43 -13.33 6.31
C GLU A 154 -12.16 -13.19 7.15
N CYS A 155 -11.81 -14.23 7.91
CA CYS A 155 -10.56 -14.28 8.66
C CYS A 155 -9.35 -14.20 7.71
N ALA A 156 -9.44 -14.80 6.52
CA ALA A 156 -8.38 -14.70 5.52
C ALA A 156 -8.23 -13.26 5.00
N CYS A 157 -9.33 -12.55 4.71
CA CYS A 157 -9.29 -11.13 4.32
C CYS A 157 -8.61 -10.27 5.38
N LEU A 158 -9.00 -10.40 6.66
CA LEU A 158 -8.37 -9.66 7.75
C LEU A 158 -6.87 -9.96 7.88
N ARG A 159 -6.49 -11.24 7.74
CA ARG A 159 -5.08 -11.65 7.80
C ARG A 159 -4.26 -11.08 6.64
N LEU A 160 -4.80 -11.12 5.42
CA LEU A 160 -4.12 -10.61 4.24
C LEU A 160 -3.96 -9.10 4.32
N ARG A 161 -5.00 -8.36 4.73
CA ARG A 161 -4.93 -6.92 5.02
C ARG A 161 -3.86 -6.61 6.06
N THR A 162 -3.87 -7.34 7.19
CA THR A 162 -2.87 -7.17 8.26
C THR A 162 -1.46 -7.39 7.70
N LEU A 163 -1.24 -8.48 6.98
CA LEU A 163 0.09 -8.82 6.48
C LEU A 163 0.61 -7.80 5.47
N LEU A 164 -0.23 -7.36 4.53
CA LEU A 164 0.12 -6.31 3.56
C LEU A 164 0.48 -5.00 4.28
N LEU A 165 -0.37 -4.55 5.22
CA LEU A 165 -0.14 -3.34 5.98
C LEU A 165 1.15 -3.41 6.83
N THR A 166 1.38 -4.54 7.51
CA THR A 166 2.60 -4.77 8.27
C THR A 166 3.83 -4.68 7.37
N GLN A 167 3.81 -5.30 6.18
CA GLN A 167 4.94 -5.27 5.24
C GLN A 167 5.24 -3.85 4.76
N ILE A 168 4.23 -3.10 4.33
CA ILE A 168 4.38 -1.74 3.81
C ILE A 168 4.90 -0.79 4.90
N LEU A 169 4.23 -0.73 6.05
CA LEU A 169 4.60 0.19 7.12
C LEU A 169 5.95 -0.18 7.76
N SER A 170 6.29 -1.47 7.81
CA SER A 170 7.61 -1.92 8.28
C SER A 170 8.72 -1.50 7.34
N SER A 171 8.50 -1.57 6.02
CA SER A 171 9.47 -1.06 5.02
C SER A 171 9.64 0.45 5.18
N HIS A 172 8.54 1.18 5.31
CA HIS A 172 8.55 2.63 5.50
C HIS A 172 9.34 3.06 6.75
N ILE A 173 9.26 2.31 7.85
CA ILE A 173 10.07 2.53 9.05
C ILE A 173 11.57 2.37 8.75
N ASP A 174 11.96 1.37 7.95
CA ASP A 174 13.37 1.16 7.58
C ASP A 174 13.91 2.28 6.70
N ASP A 175 13.09 2.74 5.75
CA ASP A 175 13.44 3.85 4.87
C ASP A 175 13.61 5.14 5.69
N CYS A 176 12.69 5.42 6.61
CA CYS A 176 12.80 6.55 7.54
C CYS A 176 14.06 6.46 8.42
N ARG A 177 14.38 5.26 8.94
CA ARG A 177 15.61 5.03 9.71
C ARG A 177 16.87 5.29 8.88
N THR A 178 16.87 4.85 7.63
CA THR A 178 17.99 5.05 6.70
C THR A 178 18.20 6.54 6.42
N TYR A 179 17.10 7.26 6.15
CA TYR A 179 17.11 8.70 5.96
C TYR A 179 17.65 9.46 7.18
N VAL A 180 17.13 9.18 8.38
CA VAL A 180 17.60 9.84 9.62
C VAL A 180 19.10 9.62 9.82
N LYS A 181 19.61 8.40 9.60
CA LYS A 181 21.05 8.11 9.69
C LYS A 181 21.89 8.92 8.72
N GLN A 182 21.39 9.19 7.51
CA GLN A 182 22.11 9.97 6.49
C GLN A 182 22.11 11.48 6.80
N VAL A 183 21.03 11.97 7.43
CA VAL A 183 20.85 13.39 7.75
C VAL A 183 21.59 13.78 9.04
N THR A 184 21.64 12.89 10.03
CA THR A 184 22.26 13.21 11.31
C THR A 184 23.78 13.30 11.22
N ARG A 185 24.33 14.48 11.55
CA ARG A 185 25.78 14.74 11.64
C ARG A 185 26.24 14.70 13.12
N PRO A 186 27.50 14.29 13.41
CA PRO A 186 28.04 14.31 14.77
C PRO A 186 28.09 15.72 15.37
N ASN A 187 28.29 16.75 14.53
CA ASN A 187 28.17 18.15 14.92
C ASN A 187 26.71 18.57 14.85
N HIS A 188 26.03 18.57 16.01
CA HIS A 188 24.64 18.99 16.14
C HIS A 188 24.47 20.44 15.65
N MET A 189 23.81 20.60 14.52
CA MET A 189 23.26 21.89 14.09
C MET A 189 21.82 21.99 14.60
N LEU A 190 21.44 23.15 15.14
CA LEU A 190 20.08 23.40 15.65
C LEU A 190 19.04 23.08 14.56
N GLY A 191 18.03 22.27 14.90
CA GLY A 191 16.93 21.90 13.99
C GLY A 191 17.12 20.59 13.20
N MET A 192 18.27 19.92 13.30
CA MET A 192 18.47 18.60 12.67
C MET A 192 17.95 17.45 13.56
N PRO A 193 17.49 16.33 12.98
CA PRO A 193 17.09 15.14 13.74
C PRO A 193 18.23 14.62 14.62
N LEU A 194 17.89 14.26 15.86
CA LEU A 194 18.83 13.67 16.82
C LEU A 194 19.27 12.28 16.34
N SER A 195 20.54 11.94 16.59
CA SER A 195 21.01 10.57 16.34
C SER A 195 20.34 9.67 17.36
N ILE A 196 19.48 8.76 16.91
CA ILE A 196 18.86 7.77 17.78
C ILE A 196 19.88 6.64 17.98
N PRO A 197 20.39 6.42 19.20
CA PRO A 197 21.28 5.30 19.45
C PRO A 197 20.44 4.02 19.52
N ASN A 198 20.50 3.19 18.48
CA ASN A 198 19.88 1.85 18.43
C ASN A 198 20.47 0.92 19.49
N LYS A 199 20.07 1.10 20.76
CA LYS A 199 20.61 0.35 21.89
C LYS A 199 19.54 -0.48 22.59
N GLN A 200 18.27 -0.09 22.52
CA GLN A 200 17.21 -0.80 23.21
C GLN A 200 15.89 -0.67 22.46
N GLU A 201 15.59 -1.72 21.70
CA GLU A 201 14.30 -1.94 21.08
C GLU A 201 13.23 -2.16 22.16
N ILE A 202 12.17 -1.35 22.14
CA ILE A 202 11.06 -1.40 23.09
C ILE A 202 9.75 -1.53 22.30
N ALA A 203 8.78 -2.20 22.91
CA ALA A 203 7.39 -2.14 22.50
C ALA A 203 6.68 -1.13 23.41
N LEU A 204 6.47 0.09 22.91
CA LEU A 204 6.05 1.22 23.76
C LEU A 204 4.65 1.01 24.36
N ASN A 205 3.70 0.53 23.56
CA ASN A 205 2.28 0.53 23.93
C ASN A 205 1.63 -0.86 23.92
N LEU A 206 2.28 -1.85 23.31
CA LEU A 206 1.80 -3.22 23.23
C LEU A 206 2.84 -4.16 23.82
N SER A 207 2.41 -5.25 24.45
CA SER A 207 3.33 -6.30 24.91
C SER A 207 4.25 -6.89 23.82
N LYS A 208 3.84 -6.76 22.55
CA LYS A 208 4.58 -7.13 21.35
C LYS A 208 4.16 -6.17 20.24
N PRO A 209 5.11 -5.56 19.49
CA PRO A 209 4.75 -4.65 18.42
C PRO A 209 4.09 -5.38 17.25
N ALA A 210 3.15 -4.71 16.60
CA ALA A 210 2.46 -5.17 15.40
C ALA A 210 3.29 -4.90 14.13
N LEU A 211 4.03 -3.79 14.10
CA LEU A 211 4.94 -3.41 13.02
C LEU A 211 6.38 -3.82 13.36
N LYS A 212 7.16 -2.90 13.94
CA LYS A 212 8.55 -3.12 14.35
C LYS A 212 8.77 -2.64 15.78
N HIS A 213 9.79 -3.19 16.42
CA HIS A 213 10.27 -2.62 17.68
C HIS A 213 10.90 -1.25 17.39
N LEU A 214 10.53 -0.26 18.19
CA LEU A 214 11.00 1.11 18.09
C LEU A 214 11.91 1.44 19.27
N ASP A 215 12.85 2.34 19.09
CA ASP A 215 13.59 2.91 20.22
C ASP A 215 12.68 3.92 20.99
N MET A 216 12.97 4.17 22.27
CA MET A 216 12.12 5.01 23.15
C MET A 216 11.85 6.43 22.62
N VAL A 217 12.76 6.98 21.81
CA VAL A 217 12.71 8.35 21.28
C VAL A 217 12.56 8.33 19.75
N GLU A 218 12.21 7.18 19.19
CA GLU A 218 11.98 7.02 17.77
C GLU A 218 10.51 7.30 17.43
N PHE A 219 10.30 8.22 16.49
CA PHE A 219 8.97 8.60 16.01
C PHE A 219 8.96 8.63 14.49
N HIS A 220 7.86 8.17 13.91
CA HIS A 220 7.66 8.15 12.46
C HIS A 220 6.36 8.86 12.06
N PRO A 221 6.35 10.21 12.03
CA PRO A 221 5.14 11.00 11.76
C PRO A 221 4.42 10.63 10.46
N THR A 222 5.17 10.22 9.45
CA THR A 222 4.66 9.87 8.11
C THR A 222 3.94 8.52 8.06
N LEU A 223 3.95 7.72 9.14
CA LEU A 223 3.21 6.46 9.20
C LEU A 223 1.70 6.67 9.08
N GLY A 224 1.19 7.78 9.59
CA GLY A 224 -0.24 8.09 9.50
C GLY A 224 -0.71 8.24 8.06
N VAL A 225 0.00 9.06 7.29
CA VAL A 225 -0.22 9.22 5.84
C VAL A 225 -0.11 7.88 5.12
N ALA A 226 0.96 7.13 5.36
CA ALA A 226 1.19 5.85 4.69
C ALA A 226 0.04 4.86 4.97
N ALA A 227 -0.38 4.73 6.24
CA ALA A 227 -1.47 3.85 6.64
C ALA A 227 -2.82 4.26 6.02
N ASN A 228 -3.11 5.55 5.97
CA ASN A 228 -4.33 6.07 5.35
C ASN A 228 -4.34 5.81 3.84
N ARG A 229 -3.23 6.10 3.14
CA ARG A 229 -3.11 5.86 1.69
C ARG A 229 -3.31 4.40 1.32
N VAL A 230 -2.75 3.46 2.10
CA VAL A 230 -2.97 2.02 1.88
C VAL A 230 -4.46 1.67 2.07
N TYR A 231 -5.12 2.23 3.09
CA TYR A 231 -6.54 2.01 3.32
C TYR A 231 -7.40 2.53 2.17
N GLU A 232 -7.18 3.78 1.74
CA GLU A 232 -7.89 4.40 0.62
C GLU A 232 -7.70 3.63 -0.68
N ALA A 233 -6.47 3.23 -1.00
CA ALA A 233 -6.15 2.48 -2.21
C ALA A 233 -6.86 1.11 -2.24
N LEU A 234 -6.84 0.37 -1.13
CA LEU A 234 -7.54 -0.91 -1.02
C LEU A 234 -9.06 -0.73 -1.13
N ARG A 235 -9.62 0.28 -0.47
CA ARG A 235 -11.05 0.57 -0.53
C ARG A 235 -11.50 0.99 -1.93
N GLY A 236 -10.75 1.87 -2.60
CA GLY A 236 -11.01 2.30 -3.97
C GLY A 236 -10.96 1.12 -4.94
N THR A 237 -9.89 0.32 -4.88
CA THR A 237 -9.74 -0.89 -5.71
C THR A 237 -10.91 -1.85 -5.51
N MET A 238 -11.32 -2.08 -4.26
CA MET A 238 -12.46 -2.94 -3.98
C MET A 238 -13.77 -2.39 -4.54
N HIS A 239 -13.99 -1.08 -4.45
CA HIS A 239 -15.17 -0.44 -5.00
C HIS A 239 -15.24 -0.63 -6.52
N ASP A 240 -14.12 -0.41 -7.23
CA ASP A 240 -14.06 -0.55 -8.69
C ASP A 240 -14.27 -2.01 -9.14
N LEU A 241 -13.70 -2.97 -8.39
CA LEU A 241 -13.91 -4.39 -8.63
C LEU A 241 -15.37 -4.79 -8.41
N GLU A 242 -16.01 -4.31 -7.35
CA GLU A 242 -17.43 -4.60 -7.10
C GLU A 242 -18.35 -4.02 -8.18
N GLN A 243 -18.05 -2.81 -8.68
CA GLN A 243 -18.79 -2.21 -9.79
C GLN A 243 -18.64 -3.00 -11.10
N THR A 244 -17.45 -3.54 -11.34
CA THR A 244 -17.11 -4.28 -12.56
C THR A 244 -17.68 -5.70 -12.55
N TYR A 245 -17.46 -6.45 -11.48
CA TYR A 245 -17.83 -7.87 -11.40
C TYR A 245 -19.27 -8.11 -10.91
N ARG A 246 -19.88 -7.13 -10.23
CA ARG A 246 -21.26 -7.18 -9.70
C ARG A 246 -21.60 -8.51 -9.02
N PRO A 247 -20.90 -8.87 -7.94
CA PRO A 247 -21.17 -10.09 -7.17
C PRO A 247 -22.64 -10.16 -6.72
N THR A 248 -23.21 -11.36 -6.79
CA THR A 248 -24.64 -11.62 -6.55
C THR A 248 -24.92 -12.10 -5.12
N CYS A 249 -23.92 -12.68 -4.45
CA CYS A 249 -24.04 -13.14 -3.07
C CYS A 249 -22.86 -12.68 -2.19
N MET A 250 -23.06 -12.71 -0.87
CA MET A 250 -22.06 -12.24 0.09
C MET A 250 -20.75 -13.03 0.01
N SER A 251 -20.80 -14.33 -0.28
CA SER A 251 -19.57 -15.11 -0.44
C SER A 251 -18.78 -14.72 -1.69
N GLU A 252 -19.44 -14.28 -2.76
CA GLU A 252 -18.74 -13.75 -3.93
C GLU A 252 -18.03 -12.44 -3.59
N HIS A 253 -18.67 -11.53 -2.83
CA HIS A 253 -18.01 -10.32 -2.32
C HIS A 253 -16.76 -10.66 -1.49
N ILE A 254 -16.87 -11.58 -0.52
CA ILE A 254 -15.74 -11.95 0.35
C ILE A 254 -14.63 -12.62 -0.46
N ASN A 255 -14.98 -13.48 -1.42
CA ASN A 255 -13.99 -14.14 -2.28
C ASN A 255 -13.28 -13.16 -3.20
N LEU A 256 -14.02 -12.20 -3.78
CA LEU A 256 -13.46 -11.13 -4.61
C LEU A 256 -12.45 -10.30 -3.81
N GLU A 257 -12.82 -9.90 -2.59
CA GLU A 257 -11.94 -9.18 -1.69
C GLU A 257 -10.68 -9.98 -1.33
N LYS A 258 -10.86 -11.25 -0.99
CA LYS A 258 -9.74 -12.15 -0.69
C LYS A 258 -8.77 -12.24 -1.88
N GLN A 259 -9.29 -12.44 -3.09
CA GLN A 259 -8.45 -12.55 -4.30
C GLN A 259 -7.73 -11.23 -4.61
N ALA A 260 -8.40 -10.09 -4.45
CA ALA A 260 -7.79 -8.78 -4.61
C ALA A 260 -6.63 -8.57 -3.63
N LEU A 261 -6.81 -8.96 -2.37
CA LEU A 261 -5.76 -8.87 -1.35
C LEU A 261 -4.60 -9.85 -1.59
N GLU A 262 -4.88 -11.07 -2.06
CA GLU A 262 -3.86 -12.04 -2.46
C GLU A 262 -3.03 -11.52 -3.64
N LEU A 263 -3.67 -10.86 -4.62
CA LEU A 263 -3.00 -10.21 -5.74
C LEU A 263 -2.16 -9.02 -5.27
N ALA A 264 -2.72 -8.12 -4.46
CA ALA A 264 -1.99 -6.96 -3.92
C ALA A 264 -0.74 -7.40 -3.15
N GLN A 265 -0.84 -8.47 -2.36
CA GLN A 265 0.30 -9.03 -1.66
C GLN A 265 1.34 -9.64 -2.61
N ARG A 266 0.92 -10.36 -3.65
CA ARG A 266 1.84 -10.93 -4.64
C ARG A 266 2.59 -9.84 -5.38
N GLU A 267 1.88 -8.79 -5.80
CA GLU A 267 2.47 -7.62 -6.46
C GLU A 267 3.47 -6.94 -5.54
N TRP A 268 3.10 -6.63 -4.28
CA TRP A 268 4.01 -6.02 -3.32
C TRP A 268 5.30 -6.84 -3.11
N ASN A 269 5.19 -8.16 -2.94
CA ASN A 269 6.37 -9.02 -2.77
C ASN A 269 7.20 -9.20 -4.06
N GLY A 270 6.61 -8.93 -5.22
CA GLY A 270 7.24 -9.06 -6.54
C GLY A 270 7.70 -7.72 -7.14
N MET A 271 7.49 -6.60 -6.44
CA MET A 271 7.94 -5.29 -6.90
C MET A 271 9.47 -5.28 -6.98
N LEU A 272 9.96 -4.94 -8.17
CA LEU A 272 11.38 -4.66 -8.38
C LEU A 272 11.70 -3.25 -7.88
N ASP A 273 12.99 -3.01 -7.60
CA ASP A 273 13.47 -1.67 -7.30
C ASP A 273 13.11 -0.72 -8.45
N ILE A 274 12.72 0.51 -8.09
CA ILE A 274 12.35 1.52 -9.09
C ILE A 274 13.54 1.75 -10.02
N GLY A 275 13.31 1.59 -11.33
CA GLY A 275 14.36 1.75 -12.33
C GLY A 275 15.01 0.44 -12.79
N ALA A 276 14.67 -0.71 -12.20
CA ALA A 276 15.25 -2.01 -12.56
C ALA A 276 15.04 -2.39 -14.04
N SER A 277 13.94 -1.94 -14.66
CA SER A 277 13.65 -2.20 -16.07
C SER A 277 14.42 -1.32 -17.07
N TYR A 278 15.13 -0.29 -16.59
CA TYR A 278 15.88 0.64 -17.44
C TYR A 278 17.34 0.16 -17.65
N PRO A 279 18.03 0.62 -18.72
CA PRO A 279 19.44 0.31 -18.94
C PRO A 279 20.34 0.66 -17.75
N ALA A 280 21.40 -0.13 -17.56
CA ALA A 280 22.35 0.04 -16.45
C ALA A 280 22.99 1.45 -16.36
N GLN A 281 23.07 2.17 -17.49
CA GLN A 281 23.54 3.56 -17.51
C GLN A 281 22.53 4.50 -16.81
N ILE A 282 21.25 4.38 -17.14
CA ILE A 282 20.18 5.19 -16.54
C ILE A 282 20.02 4.85 -15.06
N GLN A 283 20.12 3.56 -14.70
CA GLN A 283 20.15 3.14 -13.29
C GLN A 283 21.25 3.86 -12.50
N LYS A 284 22.45 3.99 -13.06
CA LYS A 284 23.57 4.67 -12.42
C LYS A 284 23.43 6.19 -12.39
N ASP A 285 22.86 6.78 -13.44
CA ASP A 285 22.81 8.23 -13.60
C ASP A 285 21.59 8.86 -12.90
N LEU A 286 20.44 8.18 -12.91
CA LEU A 286 19.18 8.67 -12.36
C LEU A 286 18.84 8.04 -11.00
N PHE A 287 18.79 6.71 -10.94
CA PHE A 287 18.26 5.95 -9.79
C PHE A 287 19.32 5.63 -8.72
N CYS A 288 20.56 6.10 -8.88
CA CYS A 288 21.62 5.82 -7.93
C CYS A 288 21.57 6.75 -6.72
N ASP A 289 21.63 6.17 -5.52
CA ASP A 289 21.55 6.88 -4.24
C ASP A 289 22.90 7.42 -3.75
N ALA A 290 23.93 7.46 -4.60
CA ALA A 290 25.30 7.71 -4.17
C ALA A 290 25.57 9.17 -3.74
N PHE A 291 24.89 10.15 -4.33
CA PHE A 291 25.18 11.57 -4.09
C PHE A 291 23.95 12.41 -3.76
N VAL A 292 22.95 12.51 -4.66
CA VAL A 292 21.79 13.39 -4.44
C VAL A 292 20.92 12.95 -3.26
N GLU A 293 20.83 11.65 -2.99
CA GLU A 293 20.11 11.12 -1.81
C GLU A 293 20.82 11.38 -0.48
N VAL A 294 22.07 11.87 -0.50
CA VAL A 294 22.82 12.19 0.72
C VAL A 294 22.79 13.72 0.91
N PRO A 295 21.89 14.26 1.77
CA PRO A 295 21.66 15.71 1.83
C PRO A 295 22.91 16.49 2.26
N SER A 296 23.77 15.85 3.04
CA SER A 296 25.03 16.42 3.48
C SER A 296 25.98 16.72 2.31
N LEU A 297 26.09 15.82 1.34
CA LEU A 297 26.95 16.00 0.16
C LEU A 297 26.41 17.08 -0.77
N VAL A 298 25.08 17.14 -0.94
CA VAL A 298 24.41 18.16 -1.73
C VAL A 298 24.62 19.55 -1.12
N CYS A 299 24.40 19.69 0.19
CA CYS A 299 24.64 20.95 0.90
C CYS A 299 26.08 21.43 0.75
N ASP A 300 27.07 20.54 0.92
CA ASP A 300 28.48 20.89 0.81
C ASP A 300 28.86 21.29 -0.64
N ALA A 301 28.21 20.69 -1.65
CA ALA A 301 28.39 21.06 -3.05
C ALA A 301 27.81 22.45 -3.36
N VAL A 302 26.58 22.73 -2.93
CA VAL A 302 25.93 24.04 -3.12
C VAL A 302 26.70 25.14 -2.40
N GLN A 303 27.19 24.88 -1.18
CA GLN A 303 28.02 25.84 -0.45
C GLN A 303 29.32 26.17 -1.18
N ALA A 304 29.93 25.21 -1.86
CA ALA A 304 31.14 25.46 -2.64
C ALA A 304 30.88 26.30 -3.90
N VAL A 305 29.76 26.04 -4.60
CA VAL A 305 29.31 26.90 -5.72
C VAL A 305 29.09 28.32 -5.23
N LEU A 306 28.38 28.47 -4.11
CA LEU A 306 28.11 29.78 -3.52
C LEU A 306 29.39 30.52 -3.13
N ALA A 307 30.36 29.82 -2.51
CA ALA A 307 31.65 30.42 -2.16
C ALA A 307 32.39 30.93 -3.41
N GLN A 308 32.38 30.14 -4.49
CA GLN A 308 33.01 30.49 -5.75
C GLN A 308 32.31 31.68 -6.45
N GLU A 309 30.98 31.71 -6.46
CA GLU A 309 30.22 32.84 -7.01
C GLU A 309 30.50 34.13 -6.23
N ILE A 310 30.51 34.06 -4.89
CA ILE A 310 30.78 35.21 -4.02
C ILE A 310 32.22 35.72 -4.18
N GLU A 311 33.21 34.82 -4.34
CA GLU A 311 34.60 35.22 -4.60
C GLU A 311 34.76 35.89 -5.98
N ASN A 312 34.07 35.40 -7.00
CA ASN A 312 34.12 35.95 -8.35
C ASN A 312 33.39 37.29 -8.48
N SER A 313 32.34 37.49 -7.70
CA SER A 313 31.56 38.72 -7.70
C SER A 313 32.08 39.67 -6.62
N ALA A 314 32.68 40.80 -6.99
CA ALA A 314 33.05 41.90 -6.07
C ALA A 314 31.80 42.64 -5.53
N THR A 315 30.81 41.89 -5.05
CA THR A 315 29.44 42.32 -4.83
C THR A 315 29.18 42.80 -3.42
N LYS A 316 28.25 43.76 -3.29
CA LYS A 316 27.79 44.27 -1.99
C LYS A 316 27.05 43.17 -1.23
N ILE A 317 26.94 43.31 0.10
CA ILE A 317 26.29 42.33 1.00
C ILE A 317 24.85 41.99 0.57
N ALA A 318 24.11 42.93 -0.03
CA ALA A 318 22.75 42.70 -0.52
C ALA A 318 22.71 41.78 -1.76
N ASP A 319 23.67 41.95 -2.67
CA ASP A 319 23.79 41.14 -3.89
C ASP A 319 24.21 39.70 -3.54
N SER A 320 25.09 39.53 -2.53
CA SER A 320 25.50 38.20 -2.03
C SER A 320 24.32 37.37 -1.49
N ARG A 321 23.33 38.00 -0.83
CA ARG A 321 22.11 37.30 -0.37
C ARG A 321 21.21 36.88 -1.53
N SER A 322 21.12 37.71 -2.57
CA SER A 322 20.35 37.40 -3.77
C SER A 322 20.96 36.23 -4.53
N VAL A 323 22.29 36.22 -4.68
CA VAL A 323 23.04 35.11 -5.29
C VAL A 323 22.78 33.83 -4.52
N ALA A 324 22.96 33.84 -3.19
CA ALA A 324 22.68 32.68 -2.34
C ALA A 324 21.27 32.12 -2.53
N MET A 325 20.25 32.99 -2.54
CA MET A 325 18.87 32.56 -2.73
C MET A 325 18.66 31.90 -4.09
N GLU A 326 19.24 32.44 -5.16
CA GLU A 326 19.10 31.86 -6.49
C GLU A 326 19.84 30.51 -6.61
N THR A 327 21.04 30.38 -6.06
CA THR A 327 21.79 29.11 -6.05
C THR A 327 21.02 28.02 -5.29
N TRP A 328 20.43 28.34 -4.13
CA TRP A 328 19.60 27.41 -3.35
C TRP A 328 18.27 27.08 -4.05
N LYS A 329 17.66 28.05 -4.72
CA LYS A 329 16.45 27.81 -5.52
C LYS A 329 16.74 26.85 -6.66
N LYS A 330 17.82 27.07 -7.42
CA LYS A 330 18.22 26.16 -8.51
C LYS A 330 18.53 24.76 -8.00
N SER A 331 19.25 24.62 -6.88
CA SER A 331 19.56 23.31 -6.32
C SER A 331 18.32 22.54 -5.87
N LEU A 332 17.36 23.21 -5.23
CA LEU A 332 16.06 22.62 -4.88
C LEU A 332 15.27 22.22 -6.12
N GLU A 333 15.32 23.03 -7.18
CA GLU A 333 14.65 22.72 -8.43
C GLU A 333 15.22 21.45 -9.08
N VAL A 334 16.55 21.29 -9.11
CA VAL A 334 17.23 20.10 -9.63
C VAL A 334 16.79 18.84 -8.87
N ILE A 335 16.74 18.90 -7.53
CA ILE A 335 16.30 17.78 -6.69
C ILE A 335 14.83 17.43 -7.00
N LEU A 336 13.96 18.45 -7.10
CA LEU A 336 12.54 18.26 -7.39
C LEU A 336 12.33 17.65 -8.79
N LEU A 337 13.07 18.12 -9.79
CA LEU A 337 13.01 17.59 -11.15
C LEU A 337 13.48 16.13 -11.21
N ARG A 338 14.57 15.79 -10.51
CA ARG A 338 15.02 14.39 -10.40
C ARG A 338 13.95 13.51 -9.76
N HIS A 339 13.39 13.94 -8.64
CA HIS A 339 12.36 13.19 -7.93
C HIS A 339 11.13 12.94 -8.81
N ARG A 340 10.61 13.99 -9.47
CA ARG A 340 9.50 13.88 -10.43
C ARG A 340 9.80 12.97 -11.61
N LEU A 341 11.05 12.95 -12.10
CA LEU A 341 11.47 12.05 -13.16
C LEU A 341 11.43 10.60 -12.70
N ILE A 342 11.95 10.30 -11.50
CA ILE A 342 11.93 8.97 -10.90
C ILE A 342 10.50 8.48 -10.69
N GLU A 343 9.63 9.32 -10.13
CA GLU A 343 8.20 9.00 -9.95
C GLU A 343 7.53 8.70 -11.30
N ALA A 344 7.65 9.61 -12.27
CA ALA A 344 7.03 9.43 -13.58
C ALA A 344 7.58 8.21 -14.33
N ALA A 345 8.87 7.91 -14.19
CA ALA A 345 9.51 6.73 -14.79
C ALA A 345 9.05 5.43 -14.14
N GLY A 346 8.89 5.40 -12.81
CA GLY A 346 8.34 4.25 -12.07
C GLY A 346 6.87 3.99 -12.41
N GLU A 347 6.04 5.04 -12.47
CA GLU A 347 4.65 4.93 -12.91
C GLU A 347 4.55 4.44 -14.36
N THR A 348 5.43 4.94 -15.24
CA THR A 348 5.53 4.49 -16.64
C THR A 348 5.86 2.99 -16.74
N GLU A 349 6.74 2.47 -15.88
CA GLU A 349 7.09 1.04 -15.85
C GLU A 349 5.87 0.16 -15.51
N ILE A 350 5.08 0.59 -14.51
CA ILE A 350 3.85 -0.10 -14.12
C ILE A 350 2.82 -0.05 -15.27
N LEU A 351 2.60 1.13 -15.85
CA LEU A 351 1.66 1.31 -16.97
C LEU A 351 2.10 0.52 -18.21
N ALA A 352 3.39 0.50 -18.54
CA ALA A 352 3.93 -0.26 -19.65
C ALA A 352 3.66 -1.77 -19.48
N ARG A 353 3.84 -2.30 -18.27
CA ARG A 353 3.52 -3.71 -17.96
C ARG A 353 2.03 -3.99 -18.16
N LEU A 354 1.16 -3.11 -17.68
CA LEU A 354 -0.29 -3.23 -17.85
C LEU A 354 -0.70 -3.14 -19.33
N TYR A 355 -0.13 -2.19 -20.08
CA TYR A 355 -0.37 -2.02 -21.51
C TYR A 355 0.03 -3.28 -22.29
N LYS A 356 1.21 -3.85 -22.02
CA LYS A 356 1.66 -5.09 -22.67
C LYS A 356 0.71 -6.26 -22.40
N GLN A 357 0.26 -6.39 -21.16
CA GLN A 357 -0.73 -7.42 -20.81
C GLN A 357 -2.05 -7.21 -21.56
N ALA A 358 -2.61 -5.99 -21.52
CA ALA A 358 -3.85 -5.65 -22.23
C ALA A 358 -3.72 -5.85 -23.75
N SER A 359 -2.62 -5.41 -24.34
CA SER A 359 -2.27 -5.59 -25.76
C SER A 359 -2.28 -7.07 -26.15
N SER A 360 -1.64 -7.92 -25.33
CA SER A 360 -1.59 -9.36 -25.56
C SER A 360 -2.97 -10.03 -25.50
N GLU A 361 -3.85 -9.60 -24.58
CA GLU A 361 -5.21 -10.11 -24.43
C GLU A 361 -6.11 -9.69 -25.62
N MET A 362 -5.87 -8.51 -26.18
CA MET A 362 -6.56 -8.01 -27.38
C MET A 362 -5.96 -8.50 -28.69
N GLY A 363 -4.80 -9.15 -28.64
CA GLY A 363 -4.14 -9.78 -29.79
C GLY A 363 -3.23 -8.85 -30.59
N PHE A 364 -2.85 -7.70 -30.03
CA PHE A 364 -1.83 -6.82 -30.57
C PHE A 364 -0.43 -7.22 -30.08
N GLU A 365 0.59 -6.97 -30.89
CA GLU A 365 1.98 -7.17 -30.50
C GLU A 365 2.51 -6.03 -29.60
N GLU A 366 3.56 -6.29 -28.83
CA GLU A 366 4.10 -5.32 -27.85
C GLU A 366 4.73 -4.08 -28.47
N PHE A 367 5.15 -4.15 -29.74
CA PHE A 367 5.82 -3.04 -30.44
C PHE A 367 4.95 -1.79 -30.54
N HIS A 368 3.61 -1.94 -30.49
CA HIS A 368 2.67 -0.82 -30.52
C HIS A 368 2.90 0.16 -29.37
N MET A 369 3.45 -0.29 -28.24
CA MET A 369 3.80 0.60 -27.14
C MET A 369 4.83 1.67 -27.52
N TYR A 370 5.77 1.33 -28.40
CA TYR A 370 6.94 2.15 -28.74
C TYR A 370 6.79 2.92 -30.06
N LEU A 371 5.87 2.48 -30.93
CA LEU A 371 5.68 3.09 -32.26
C LEU A 371 4.38 3.88 -32.34
N ARG A 372 3.27 3.25 -31.95
CA ARG A 372 1.93 3.83 -32.04
C ARG A 372 1.02 3.15 -31.04
N LEU A 373 0.73 3.87 -29.95
CA LEU A 373 -0.19 3.40 -28.94
C LEU A 373 -1.55 3.07 -29.55
N VAL A 374 -2.01 1.87 -29.27
CA VAL A 374 -3.36 1.40 -29.61
C VAL A 374 -4.28 1.82 -28.47
N GLN A 375 -5.40 2.45 -28.83
CA GLN A 375 -6.47 2.72 -27.88
C GLN A 375 -7.38 1.50 -27.82
N PHE A 376 -7.55 0.96 -26.61
CA PHE A 376 -8.26 -0.31 -26.41
C PHE A 376 -9.79 -0.19 -26.49
N GLU A 377 -10.37 1.01 -26.40
CA GLU A 377 -11.82 1.29 -26.56
C GLU A 377 -12.44 0.69 -27.83
N PHE A 378 -11.66 0.60 -28.92
CA PHE A 378 -12.15 0.18 -30.24
C PHE A 378 -11.69 -1.24 -30.63
N ALA A 379 -10.97 -1.92 -29.75
CA ALA A 379 -10.41 -3.23 -30.01
C ALA A 379 -11.36 -4.35 -29.57
N ASN A 380 -11.81 -5.17 -30.52
CA ASN A 380 -12.52 -6.40 -30.17
C ASN A 380 -11.54 -7.36 -29.48
N ARG A 381 -11.83 -7.77 -28.24
CA ARG A 381 -11.17 -8.92 -27.60
C ARG A 381 -11.22 -10.09 -28.58
N LYS A 382 -10.19 -10.92 -28.64
CA LYS A 382 -10.21 -12.17 -29.43
C LYS A 382 -11.31 -13.08 -28.90
N GLU A 383 -12.55 -12.86 -29.35
CA GLU A 383 -13.59 -13.86 -29.30
C GLU A 383 -13.13 -15.02 -30.18
N LYS A 384 -13.33 -16.24 -29.68
CA LYS A 384 -13.23 -17.44 -30.49
C LYS A 384 -14.26 -17.29 -31.61
N VAL A 385 -13.78 -16.84 -32.77
CA VAL A 385 -14.39 -16.85 -34.11
C VAL A 385 -15.87 -17.24 -34.10
N ASP A 386 -16.76 -16.25 -34.20
CA ASP A 386 -18.07 -16.42 -34.84
C ASP A 386 -18.29 -15.29 -35.86
N PRO A 387 -18.96 -15.57 -37.00
CA PRO A 387 -18.80 -14.80 -38.22
C PRO A 387 -19.99 -13.88 -38.47
N HIS A 388 -19.99 -12.67 -37.91
CA HIS A 388 -20.90 -11.61 -38.35
C HIS A 388 -20.19 -10.27 -38.56
N PRO A 389 -20.59 -9.50 -39.60
CA PRO A 389 -19.73 -8.49 -40.20
C PRO A 389 -19.71 -7.24 -39.33
N SER A 390 -18.53 -6.98 -38.79
CA SER A 390 -18.27 -5.91 -37.85
C SER A 390 -17.85 -4.63 -38.57
N THR A 391 -18.34 -3.51 -38.05
CA THR A 391 -18.26 -2.13 -38.55
C THR A 391 -16.83 -1.67 -38.87
N ILE A 392 -16.72 -0.65 -39.71
CA ILE A 392 -15.61 -0.18 -40.58
C ILE A 392 -14.22 0.09 -39.93
N THR A 393 -13.99 -0.20 -38.65
CA THR A 393 -12.66 -0.08 -38.01
C THR A 393 -11.93 -1.42 -37.82
N ASN A 394 -12.54 -2.54 -38.20
CA ASN A 394 -11.86 -3.83 -38.17
C ASN A 394 -10.78 -3.89 -39.26
N PHE A 395 -9.57 -4.23 -38.83
CA PHE A 395 -8.32 -4.21 -39.60
C PHE A 395 -7.76 -2.79 -39.79
N ILE A 396 -7.12 -2.26 -38.74
CA ILE A 396 -5.71 -1.91 -38.98
C ILE A 396 -5.04 -3.29 -39.06
N PRO A 397 -4.78 -3.86 -40.26
CA PRO A 397 -3.89 -5.01 -40.31
C PRO A 397 -2.62 -4.56 -39.58
N ASP A 398 -2.02 -5.42 -38.75
CA ASP A 398 -0.62 -5.23 -38.39
C ASP A 398 0.10 -5.03 -39.72
N ASP A 399 0.44 -3.78 -40.04
CA ASP A 399 1.04 -3.44 -41.31
C ASP A 399 2.32 -4.27 -41.31
N ILE A 400 2.40 -5.27 -42.19
CA ILE A 400 3.57 -6.17 -42.27
C ILE A 400 4.84 -5.34 -42.56
N SER A 401 4.66 -4.07 -42.96
CA SER A 401 5.67 -3.03 -43.16
C SER A 401 6.03 -2.17 -41.93
N ALA A 402 5.35 -2.29 -40.80
CA ALA A 402 5.75 -1.58 -39.58
C ALA A 402 6.97 -2.30 -38.96
N ASP A 403 8.09 -1.59 -38.83
CA ASP A 403 9.29 -2.10 -38.18
C ASP A 403 8.93 -2.58 -36.77
N ARG A 404 9.09 -3.88 -36.50
CA ARG A 404 8.81 -4.47 -35.19
C ARG A 404 9.90 -4.11 -34.19
N PHE A 405 9.92 -2.85 -33.77
CA PHE A 405 10.86 -2.36 -32.79
C PHE A 405 10.38 -2.70 -31.38
N ILE A 406 11.16 -3.53 -30.68
CA ILE A 406 10.98 -3.82 -29.27
C ILE A 406 12.35 -3.63 -28.60
N PRO A 407 12.54 -2.58 -27.80
CA PRO A 407 13.79 -2.37 -27.08
C PRO A 407 13.95 -3.46 -26.00
N GLN A 408 15.21 -3.85 -25.75
CA GLN A 408 15.54 -4.86 -24.73
C GLN A 408 15.27 -4.36 -23.29
N HIS A 409 15.30 -3.04 -23.10
CA HIS A 409 15.07 -2.37 -21.82
C HIS A 409 14.06 -1.23 -22.02
N MET A 410 13.43 -0.79 -20.94
CA MET A 410 12.61 0.42 -20.97
C MET A 410 13.47 1.64 -21.25
N LEU A 411 13.02 2.50 -22.16
CA LEU A 411 13.69 3.74 -22.51
C LEU A 411 13.01 4.90 -21.79
N LEU A 412 13.77 5.95 -21.49
CA LEU A 412 13.16 7.22 -21.10
C LEU A 412 12.48 7.83 -22.32
N ALA A 413 11.35 8.51 -22.13
CA ALA A 413 10.57 9.06 -23.24
C ALA A 413 11.38 10.00 -24.16
N ILE A 414 12.36 10.72 -23.59
CA ILE A 414 13.24 11.59 -24.38
C ILE A 414 14.11 10.82 -25.38
N GLN A 415 14.46 9.56 -25.07
CA GLN A 415 15.29 8.69 -25.93
C GLN A 415 14.52 8.21 -27.16
N GLU A 416 13.20 8.18 -27.09
CA GLU A 416 12.34 7.89 -28.25
C GLU A 416 12.30 9.09 -29.23
N MET A 417 12.57 10.31 -28.74
CA MET A 417 12.49 11.53 -29.55
C MET A 417 13.83 11.95 -30.17
N ASP A 418 14.95 11.74 -29.46
CA ASP A 418 16.29 12.12 -29.94
C ASP A 418 17.38 11.17 -29.43
N GLU A 419 17.83 10.25 -30.28
CA GLU A 419 18.92 9.31 -29.97
C GLU A 419 20.29 10.01 -29.86
N ASN A 420 20.48 11.15 -30.53
CA ASN A 420 21.77 11.82 -30.66
C ASN A 420 21.98 12.95 -29.63
N HIS A 421 20.91 13.46 -29.02
CA HIS A 421 20.95 14.48 -27.98
C HIS A 421 20.32 14.00 -26.68
N LEU A 422 20.75 12.83 -26.20
CA LEU A 422 20.63 12.52 -24.77
C LEU A 422 21.13 13.73 -23.99
N PRO A 423 20.30 14.41 -23.18
CA PRO A 423 20.84 15.30 -22.18
C PRO A 423 21.68 14.39 -21.27
N LYS A 424 23.00 14.53 -21.34
CA LYS A 424 23.95 13.79 -20.50
C LYS A 424 23.78 14.29 -19.06
N PHE A 425 22.72 13.84 -18.41
CA PHE A 425 22.47 14.12 -17.01
C PHE A 425 22.98 12.95 -16.17
N SER A 426 23.59 13.30 -15.05
CA SER A 426 23.99 12.34 -14.03
C SER A 426 23.82 13.00 -12.68
N PHE A 427 23.31 12.24 -11.72
CA PHE A 427 23.12 12.67 -10.33
C PHE A 427 24.06 11.93 -9.38
N ARG A 428 25.04 11.22 -9.93
CA ARG A 428 25.95 10.34 -9.18
C ARG A 428 27.14 11.08 -8.58
N THR A 429 27.57 12.20 -9.17
CA THR A 429 28.76 12.91 -8.70
C THR A 429 28.51 14.37 -8.41
N ARG A 430 29.37 14.94 -7.58
CA ARG A 430 29.37 16.35 -7.21
C ARG A 430 29.46 17.26 -8.44
N GLU A 431 30.35 16.94 -9.38
CA GLU A 431 30.60 17.74 -10.57
C GLU A 431 29.37 17.79 -11.47
N SER A 432 28.71 16.63 -11.66
CA SER A 432 27.48 16.55 -12.45
C SER A 432 26.33 17.34 -11.84
N PHE A 433 26.20 17.33 -10.50
CA PHE A 433 25.20 18.13 -9.80
C PHE A 433 25.49 19.64 -9.91
N ILE A 434 26.75 20.05 -9.73
CA ILE A 434 27.16 21.45 -9.86
C ILE A 434 26.87 21.99 -11.27
N GLN A 435 27.08 21.19 -12.31
CA GLN A 435 26.74 21.58 -13.69
C GLN A 435 25.27 21.98 -13.86
N PHE A 436 24.33 21.33 -13.16
CA PHE A 436 22.92 21.73 -13.18
C PHE A 436 22.66 23.06 -12.48
N VAL A 437 23.38 23.34 -11.41
CA VAL A 437 23.21 24.57 -10.62
C VAL A 437 23.81 25.76 -11.36
N ASP A 438 24.97 25.56 -12.00
CA ASP A 438 25.70 26.62 -12.71
C ASP A 438 25.10 26.95 -14.09
N SER A 439 24.47 25.98 -14.76
CA SER A 439 24.04 26.10 -16.15
C SER A 439 22.52 26.06 -16.32
N ASP A 440 21.94 27.20 -16.69
CA ASP A 440 20.51 27.30 -16.98
C ASP A 440 20.08 26.39 -18.14
N SER A 441 20.95 26.16 -19.14
CA SER A 441 20.62 25.25 -20.25
C SER A 441 20.49 23.80 -19.79
N CYS A 442 21.31 23.35 -18.82
CA CYS A 442 21.21 22.01 -18.26
C CYS A 442 19.90 21.84 -17.48
N LEU A 443 19.48 22.88 -16.75
CA LEU A 443 18.22 22.89 -16.02
C LEU A 443 17.00 22.87 -16.96
N GLU A 444 17.00 23.69 -18.02
CA GLU A 444 15.94 23.68 -19.02
C GLU A 444 15.84 22.32 -19.71
N ASN A 445 16.98 21.70 -20.06
CA ASN A 445 16.99 20.34 -20.62
C ASN A 445 16.33 19.33 -19.66
N MET A 446 16.61 19.41 -18.36
CA MET A 446 15.98 18.53 -17.37
C MET A 446 14.47 18.74 -17.28
N ARG A 447 13.98 19.99 -17.39
CA ARG A 447 12.53 20.28 -17.46
C ARG A 447 11.88 19.62 -18.68
N VAL A 448 12.55 19.67 -19.84
CA VAL A 448 12.08 19.01 -21.06
C VAL A 448 12.03 17.49 -20.88
N VAL A 449 13.06 16.87 -20.29
CA VAL A 449 13.07 15.43 -20.00
C VAL A 449 11.88 15.03 -19.14
N VAL A 450 11.64 15.76 -18.05
CA VAL A 450 10.49 15.50 -17.16
C VAL A 450 9.17 15.69 -17.91
N ALA A 451 9.02 16.74 -18.70
CA ALA A 451 7.81 16.99 -19.47
C ALA A 451 7.53 15.87 -20.49
N CYS A 452 8.55 15.39 -21.19
CA CYS A 452 8.45 14.25 -22.09
C CYS A 452 8.02 12.97 -21.34
N GLN A 453 8.65 12.67 -20.21
CA GLN A 453 8.31 11.47 -19.42
C GLN A 453 6.89 11.51 -18.89
N VAL A 454 6.46 12.66 -18.34
CA VAL A 454 5.09 12.85 -17.85
C VAL A 454 4.08 12.74 -18.99
N THR A 455 4.39 13.27 -20.17
CA THR A 455 3.52 13.16 -21.35
C THR A 455 3.37 11.72 -21.80
N HIS A 456 4.48 10.96 -21.88
CA HIS A 456 4.47 9.54 -22.24
C HIS A 456 3.67 8.73 -21.22
N LYS A 457 3.89 8.96 -19.92
CA LYS A 457 3.12 8.36 -18.84
C LYS A 457 1.62 8.62 -19.02
N ASN A 458 1.22 9.88 -19.22
CA ASN A 458 -0.19 10.24 -19.38
C ASN A 458 -0.79 9.60 -20.64
N ALA A 459 -0.03 9.48 -21.73
CA ALA A 459 -0.48 8.79 -22.94
C ALA A 459 -0.75 7.29 -22.68
N LEU A 460 0.12 6.61 -21.93
CA LEU A 460 -0.11 5.23 -21.50
C LEU A 460 -1.31 5.10 -20.56
N THR A 461 -1.46 6.02 -19.60
CA THR A 461 -2.64 6.04 -18.72
C THR A 461 -3.91 6.11 -19.55
N VAL A 462 -4.00 7.07 -20.48
CA VAL A 462 -5.15 7.22 -21.38
C VAL A 462 -5.39 5.95 -22.18
N ALA A 463 -4.35 5.30 -22.70
CA ALA A 463 -4.51 4.06 -23.47
C ALA A 463 -5.07 2.88 -22.65
N ILE A 464 -4.82 2.84 -21.34
CA ILE A 464 -5.23 1.73 -20.46
C ILE A 464 -6.56 1.99 -19.75
N THR A 465 -6.83 3.23 -19.33
CA THR A 465 -8.00 3.59 -18.52
C THR A 465 -9.28 3.82 -19.31
N GLN A 466 -9.15 3.90 -20.63
CA GLN A 466 -10.23 4.06 -21.60
C GLN A 466 -10.61 2.70 -22.17
#